data_AF-A0AAF0L2C8-F1
#
_entry.id   AF-A0AAF0L2C8-F1
#
_cell.length_a   1.000
_cell.length_b   1.000
_cell.length_c   1.000
_cell.angle_alpha   90.00
_cell.angle_beta   90.00
_cell.angle_gamma   90.00
#
_symmetry.space_group_name_H-M   'P 1'
#
loop_
_entity.id
_entity.type
_entity.pdbx_description
1 polymer ?
#
loop_
_entity_poly.entity_id
_entity_poly.type
_entity_poly.pdbx_seq_one_letter_code
_entity_poly.pdbx_strand_id
1 'polypeptide(L)'
;MADDDLGNGAAPGPRDSHGFARPTSIAELRAVAQPDEVRARANAEHWTASLYLRDISPYLTSVLLRTRVSANQVTGLMILVGWSTAAALLIPGIWGALIALVLGQLQMLVDCSDGEVARWRGTRSPAGIFLDKVGHYTTEGLIPIALGVRAATWPIEGVDWMWTTIGCALGLVIVLNKALNDMVHVARAHGGMEKLADRRDGATAPSGARLASLRRVARFLPFHRLYHSVELTIITFVVALVALVIGHPLADRILVGALLPLAVLATAGHFLAIISSKRVRA
;
A
#
# COMPACT_ATOMS: atom_id res chain seq x y z
N MET A 1 1.91 4.21 -44.81
CA MET A 1 0.49 4.59 -44.70
C MET A 1 -0.32 3.31 -44.79
N ALA A 2 -0.59 2.73 -43.63
CA ALA A 2 -1.51 1.62 -43.41
C ALA A 2 -1.83 1.70 -41.91
N ASP A 3 -2.97 2.32 -41.61
CA ASP A 3 -3.61 2.28 -40.31
C ASP A 3 -4.25 0.90 -40.18
N ASP A 4 -3.77 0.10 -39.23
CA ASP A 4 -4.47 -1.10 -38.78
C ASP A 4 -5.36 -0.73 -37.59
N ASP A 5 -6.65 -0.76 -37.92
CA ASP A 5 -7.83 -0.98 -37.11
C ASP A 5 -7.60 -1.64 -35.74
N LEU A 6 -7.80 -0.87 -34.67
CA LEU A 6 -8.12 -1.39 -33.33
C LEU A 6 -9.55 -1.01 -32.97
N GLY A 7 -10.48 -1.78 -33.54
CA GLY A 7 -11.84 -1.89 -33.04
C GLY A 7 -11.89 -2.42 -31.61
N ASN A 8 -12.36 -1.57 -30.69
CA ASN A 8 -13.36 -1.98 -29.70
C ASN A 8 -14.33 -0.82 -29.50
N GLY A 9 -15.45 -0.89 -30.23
CA GLY A 9 -16.48 0.15 -30.32
C GLY A 9 -17.40 0.21 -29.11
N ALA A 10 -17.00 0.97 -28.09
CA ALA A 10 -17.95 1.72 -27.29
C ALA A 10 -17.89 3.17 -27.78
N ALA A 11 -18.98 3.66 -28.39
CA ALA A 11 -19.11 5.08 -28.70
C ALA A 11 -18.86 5.86 -27.40
N PRO A 12 -17.96 6.88 -27.38
CA PRO A 12 -17.71 7.64 -26.16
C PRO A 12 -19.04 8.23 -25.70
N GLY A 13 -19.47 7.85 -24.49
CA GLY A 13 -20.69 8.38 -23.88
C GLY A 13 -20.69 9.91 -23.88
N PRO A 14 -21.87 10.55 -23.80
CA PRO A 14 -22.00 12.00 -23.91
C PRO A 14 -21.04 12.69 -22.93
N ARG A 15 -20.10 13.47 -23.49
CA ARG A 15 -19.16 14.27 -22.72
C ARG A 15 -19.95 15.33 -21.97
N ASP A 16 -19.78 15.39 -20.66
CA ASP A 16 -20.39 16.44 -19.85
C ASP A 16 -19.69 17.80 -20.06
N SER A 17 -20.16 18.84 -19.36
CA SER A 17 -19.54 20.18 -19.34
C SER A 17 -18.12 20.23 -18.74
N HIS A 18 -17.56 19.06 -18.43
CA HIS A 18 -16.21 18.85 -17.91
C HIS A 18 -15.34 18.00 -18.85
N GLY A 19 -15.87 17.55 -19.99
CA GLY A 19 -15.12 16.90 -21.06
C GLY A 19 -15.04 15.36 -20.96
N PHE A 20 -15.69 14.74 -19.98
CA PHE A 20 -15.67 13.29 -19.79
C PHE A 20 -17.09 12.72 -19.70
N ALA A 21 -17.29 11.48 -20.18
CA ALA A 21 -18.56 10.78 -19.99
C ALA A 21 -18.73 10.47 -18.50
N ARG A 22 -19.91 10.73 -17.93
CA ARG A 22 -20.22 10.36 -16.53
C ARG A 22 -20.74 8.93 -16.48
N PRO A 23 -20.42 8.15 -15.42
CA PRO A 23 -21.06 6.87 -15.22
C PRO A 23 -22.56 7.09 -14.95
N THR A 24 -23.40 6.33 -15.65
CA THR A 24 -24.86 6.32 -15.46
C THR A 24 -25.25 5.56 -14.19
N SER A 25 -24.41 4.63 -13.75
CA SER A 25 -24.59 3.85 -12.52
C SER A 25 -23.27 3.42 -11.91
N ILE A 26 -23.29 3.03 -10.62
CA ILE A 26 -22.13 2.43 -9.95
C ILE A 26 -21.74 1.08 -10.58
N ALA A 27 -22.70 0.34 -11.12
CA ALA A 27 -22.45 -0.93 -11.80
C ALA A 27 -21.61 -0.72 -13.08
N GLU A 28 -21.93 0.30 -13.87
CA GLU A 28 -21.15 0.69 -15.05
C GLU A 28 -19.73 1.12 -14.64
N LEU A 29 -19.63 1.99 -13.62
CA LEU A 29 -18.33 2.44 -13.12
C LEU A 29 -17.47 1.25 -12.67
N ARG A 30 -18.05 0.29 -11.95
CA ARG A 30 -17.35 -0.92 -11.52
C ARG A 30 -16.89 -1.78 -12.70
N ALA A 31 -17.73 -1.97 -13.72
CA ALA A 31 -17.37 -2.74 -14.91
C ALA A 31 -16.15 -2.16 -15.65
N VAL A 32 -16.07 -0.82 -15.76
CA VAL A 32 -14.96 -0.14 -16.46
C VAL A 32 -13.73 0.01 -15.55
N ALA A 33 -13.95 0.44 -14.31
CA ALA A 33 -12.88 0.85 -13.39
C ALA A 33 -12.41 -0.29 -12.47
N GLN A 34 -13.03 -1.46 -12.48
CA GLN A 34 -12.58 -2.62 -11.71
C GLN A 34 -12.73 -3.93 -12.51
N PRO A 35 -12.07 -4.07 -13.68
CA PRO A 35 -12.14 -5.29 -14.45
C PRO A 35 -11.62 -6.50 -13.64
N ASP A 36 -12.08 -7.70 -13.97
CA ASP A 36 -11.79 -8.93 -13.20
C ASP A 36 -10.29 -9.17 -13.03
N GLU A 37 -9.47 -8.77 -14.01
CA GLU A 37 -8.00 -8.81 -13.93
C GLU A 37 -7.45 -7.97 -12.77
N VAL A 38 -8.01 -6.79 -12.51
CA VAL A 38 -7.62 -5.89 -11.41
C VAL A 38 -8.13 -6.45 -10.08
N ARG A 39 -9.33 -7.04 -10.07
CA ARG A 39 -9.91 -7.68 -8.87
C ARG A 39 -9.18 -8.97 -8.49
N ALA A 40 -8.74 -9.75 -9.47
CA ALA A 40 -8.07 -11.04 -9.30
C ALA A 40 -6.57 -10.96 -9.02
N ARG A 41 -5.95 -9.75 -9.04
CA ARG A 41 -4.55 -9.57 -8.64
C ARG A 41 -4.31 -10.14 -7.24
N ALA A 42 -3.54 -11.22 -7.18
CA ALA A 42 -3.20 -11.93 -5.95
C ALA A 42 -2.24 -11.14 -5.02
N ASN A 43 -1.61 -10.09 -5.56
CA ASN A 43 -0.80 -9.09 -4.84
C ASN A 43 -1.66 -7.88 -4.43
N ALA A 44 -2.84 -8.08 -3.84
CA ALA A 44 -3.47 -6.98 -3.11
C ALA A 44 -2.55 -6.70 -1.91
N GLU A 45 -1.79 -5.60 -1.98
CA GLU A 45 -0.84 -5.19 -0.93
C GLU A 45 -1.55 -5.18 0.43
N HIS A 46 -2.81 -4.73 0.46
CA HIS A 46 -3.65 -4.72 1.65
C HIS A 46 -4.81 -5.71 1.53
N TRP A 47 -5.03 -6.52 2.58
CA TRP A 47 -6.20 -7.40 2.66
C TRP A 47 -7.51 -6.59 2.74
N THR A 48 -7.47 -5.40 3.34
CA THR A 48 -8.58 -4.44 3.42
C THR A 48 -9.06 -3.97 2.04
N ALA A 49 -8.12 -3.83 1.09
CA ALA A 49 -8.43 -3.50 -0.31
C ALA A 49 -9.41 -4.51 -0.93
N SER A 50 -9.13 -5.81 -0.71
CA SER A 50 -9.96 -6.90 -1.23
C SER A 50 -11.24 -7.16 -0.44
N LEU A 51 -11.31 -6.77 0.83
CA LEU A 51 -12.42 -7.10 1.73
C LEU A 51 -13.59 -6.13 1.65
N TYR A 52 -13.32 -4.83 1.57
CA TYR A 52 -14.39 -3.84 1.52
C TYR A 52 -14.03 -2.59 0.71
N LEU A 53 -12.75 -2.18 0.64
CA LEU A 53 -12.44 -0.91 0.01
C LEU A 53 -12.74 -0.91 -1.49
N ARG A 54 -12.53 -2.02 -2.21
CA ARG A 54 -12.96 -2.14 -3.62
C ARG A 54 -14.47 -2.11 -3.79
N ASP A 55 -15.25 -2.42 -2.77
CA ASP A 55 -16.70 -2.27 -2.83
C ASP A 55 -17.14 -0.83 -2.56
N ILE A 56 -16.38 -0.08 -1.76
CA ILE A 56 -16.69 1.30 -1.35
C ILE A 56 -16.07 2.35 -2.31
N SER A 57 -14.89 2.11 -2.88
CA SER A 57 -14.17 3.07 -3.73
C SER A 57 -14.97 3.57 -4.94
N PRO A 58 -15.81 2.77 -5.63
CA PRO A 58 -16.61 3.29 -6.73
C PRO A 58 -17.56 4.41 -6.32
N TYR A 59 -18.03 4.44 -5.07
CA TYR A 59 -18.88 5.52 -4.58
C TYR A 59 -18.10 6.84 -4.45
N LEU A 60 -16.90 6.80 -3.86
CA LEU A 60 -16.02 7.95 -3.80
C LEU A 60 -15.61 8.41 -5.21
N THR A 61 -15.20 7.48 -6.06
CA THR A 61 -14.89 7.74 -7.47
C THR A 61 -16.06 8.39 -8.19
N SER A 62 -17.30 7.94 -7.98
CA SER A 62 -18.48 8.56 -8.60
C SER A 62 -18.64 10.04 -8.24
N VAL A 63 -18.25 10.43 -7.03
CA VAL A 63 -18.26 11.83 -6.58
C VAL A 63 -17.10 12.59 -7.22
N LEU A 64 -15.89 12.03 -7.22
CA LEU A 64 -14.71 12.64 -7.84
C LEU A 64 -14.91 12.86 -9.35
N LEU A 65 -15.58 11.93 -10.03
CA LEU A 65 -15.91 12.04 -11.46
C LEU A 65 -16.91 13.16 -11.77
N ARG A 66 -17.63 13.70 -10.78
CA ARG A 66 -18.45 14.93 -10.95
C ARG A 66 -17.61 16.20 -10.97
N THR A 67 -16.33 16.11 -10.65
CA THR A 67 -15.39 17.25 -10.61
C THR A 67 -14.38 17.19 -11.76
N ARG A 68 -13.60 18.26 -11.95
CA ARG A 68 -12.50 18.31 -12.95
C ARG A 68 -11.17 17.75 -12.44
N VAL A 69 -11.14 17.18 -11.23
CA VAL A 69 -9.90 16.70 -10.59
C VAL A 69 -9.28 15.56 -11.39
N SER A 70 -8.00 15.67 -11.75
CA SER A 70 -7.27 14.64 -12.50
C SER A 70 -6.85 13.47 -11.61
N ALA A 71 -6.56 12.29 -12.19
CA ALA A 71 -6.07 11.15 -11.42
C ALA A 71 -4.82 11.49 -10.60
N ASN A 72 -3.86 12.20 -11.19
CA ASN A 72 -2.63 12.63 -10.49
C ASN A 72 -2.93 13.59 -9.31
N GLN A 73 -3.97 14.42 -9.40
CA GLN A 73 -4.39 15.25 -8.28
C GLN A 73 -5.02 14.41 -7.16
N VAL A 74 -5.76 13.35 -7.49
CA VAL A 74 -6.28 12.39 -6.50
C VAL A 74 -5.12 11.62 -5.86
N THR A 75 -4.10 11.19 -6.62
CA THR A 75 -2.87 10.60 -6.08
C THR A 75 -2.16 11.59 -5.14
N GLY A 76 -2.05 12.86 -5.52
CA GLY A 76 -1.51 13.90 -4.65
C GLY A 76 -2.28 14.04 -3.33
N LEU A 77 -3.61 13.96 -3.37
CA LEU A 77 -4.45 13.93 -2.16
C LEU A 77 -4.18 12.68 -1.31
N MET A 78 -4.06 11.50 -1.94
CA MET A 78 -3.69 10.26 -1.25
C MET A 78 -2.35 10.43 -0.51
N ILE A 79 -1.34 11.04 -1.13
CA ILE A 79 -0.04 11.29 -0.49
C ILE A 79 -0.22 12.15 0.77
N LEU A 80 -0.97 13.25 0.67
CA LEU A 80 -1.21 14.14 1.80
C LEU A 80 -1.95 13.44 2.95
N VAL A 81 -2.94 12.59 2.63
CA VAL A 81 -3.65 11.78 3.63
C VAL A 81 -2.70 10.76 4.29
N GLY A 82 -1.81 10.15 3.52
CA GLY A 82 -0.77 9.25 4.03
C GLY A 82 0.21 9.95 4.98
N TRP A 83 0.70 11.14 4.63
CA TRP A 83 1.55 11.92 5.52
C TRP A 83 0.80 12.40 6.76
N SER A 84 -0.48 12.75 6.62
CA SER A 84 -1.34 13.11 7.75
C SER A 84 -1.54 11.93 8.70
N THR A 85 -1.58 10.70 8.19
CA THR A 85 -1.60 9.47 9.00
C THR A 85 -0.37 9.40 9.92
N ALA A 86 0.83 9.61 9.36
CA ALA A 86 2.06 9.63 10.16
C ALA A 86 2.09 10.80 11.15
N ALA A 87 1.65 11.99 10.72
CA ALA A 87 1.57 13.17 11.61
C ALA A 87 0.59 12.96 12.77
N ALA A 88 -0.54 12.29 12.54
CA ALA A 88 -1.52 12.00 13.58
C ALA A 88 -0.95 11.12 14.71
N LEU A 89 0.00 10.23 14.41
CA LEU A 89 0.67 9.39 15.42
C LEU A 89 1.50 10.20 16.42
N LEU A 90 1.91 11.42 16.07
CA LEU A 90 2.61 12.34 16.95
C LEU A 90 1.70 12.96 18.02
N ILE A 91 0.38 12.85 17.87
CA ILE A 91 -0.58 13.28 18.90
C ILE A 91 -0.55 12.26 20.05
N PRO A 92 -0.16 12.64 21.28
CA PRO A 92 -0.06 11.71 22.38
C PRO A 92 -1.41 11.06 22.75
N GLY A 93 -1.35 9.88 23.35
CA GLY A 93 -2.54 9.16 23.80
C GLY A 93 -3.28 8.41 22.70
N ILE A 94 -4.47 7.90 23.01
CA ILE A 94 -5.26 7.04 22.10
C ILE A 94 -5.79 7.77 20.87
N TRP A 95 -6.07 9.08 20.98
CA TRP A 95 -6.67 9.86 19.90
C TRP A 95 -5.77 9.96 18.67
N GLY A 96 -4.45 10.11 18.85
CA GLY A 96 -3.52 10.09 17.73
C GLY A 96 -3.54 8.77 16.96
N ALA A 97 -3.57 7.64 17.68
CA ALA A 97 -3.68 6.32 17.08
C ALA A 97 -5.03 6.09 16.38
N LEU A 98 -6.13 6.59 16.94
CA LEU A 98 -7.46 6.51 16.31
C LEU A 98 -7.53 7.33 15.02
N ILE A 99 -7.02 8.57 15.05
CA ILE A 99 -6.99 9.44 13.87
C ILE A 99 -6.11 8.81 12.79
N ALA A 100 -4.93 8.28 13.17
CA ALA A 100 -4.05 7.56 12.24
C ALA A 100 -4.74 6.33 11.63
N LEU A 101 -5.48 5.55 12.42
CA LEU A 101 -6.28 4.43 11.92
C LEU A 101 -7.28 4.90 10.86
N VAL A 102 -8.07 5.94 11.15
CA VAL A 102 -9.07 6.46 10.22
C VAL A 102 -8.42 7.02 8.95
N LEU A 103 -7.34 7.80 9.09
CA LEU A 103 -6.61 8.37 7.95
C LEU A 103 -5.92 7.29 7.10
N GLY A 104 -5.39 6.24 7.72
CA GLY A 104 -4.80 5.11 6.99
C GLY A 104 -5.85 4.38 6.14
N GLN A 105 -7.06 4.18 6.66
CA GLN A 105 -8.17 3.64 5.88
C GLN A 105 -8.58 4.59 4.73
N LEU A 106 -8.63 5.89 5.02
CA LEU A 106 -8.97 6.90 4.02
C LEU A 106 -7.92 6.96 2.90
N GLN A 107 -6.63 6.89 3.24
CA GLN A 107 -5.55 6.85 2.25
C GLN A 107 -5.78 5.71 1.25
N MET A 108 -6.05 4.50 1.74
CA MET A 108 -6.27 3.34 0.88
C MET A 108 -7.56 3.43 0.06
N LEU A 109 -8.58 4.11 0.59
CA LEU A 109 -9.80 4.42 -0.18
C LEU A 109 -9.51 5.40 -1.33
N VAL A 110 -8.72 6.45 -1.08
CA VAL A 110 -8.32 7.43 -2.11
C VAL A 110 -7.38 6.79 -3.14
N ASP A 111 -6.45 5.93 -2.72
CA ASP A 111 -5.59 5.10 -3.58
C ASP A 111 -6.40 4.21 -4.54
N CYS A 112 -7.44 3.53 -4.05
CA CYS A 112 -8.32 2.77 -4.94
C CYS A 112 -9.01 3.69 -5.97
N SER A 113 -9.38 4.90 -5.54
CA SER A 113 -10.13 5.86 -6.35
C SER A 113 -9.29 6.55 -7.43
N ASP A 114 -8.01 6.83 -7.18
CA ASP A 114 -7.16 7.48 -8.19
C ASP A 114 -6.98 6.60 -9.44
N GLY A 115 -6.81 5.30 -9.23
CA GLY A 115 -6.65 4.31 -10.27
C GLY A 115 -7.96 4.07 -11.01
N GLU A 116 -9.09 4.15 -10.33
CA GLU A 116 -10.43 4.10 -10.93
C GLU A 116 -10.71 5.33 -11.79
N VAL A 117 -10.39 6.53 -11.30
CA VAL A 117 -10.48 7.78 -12.08
C VAL A 117 -9.59 7.70 -13.32
N ALA A 118 -8.35 7.21 -13.18
CA ALA A 118 -7.42 7.05 -14.31
C ALA A 118 -7.94 6.07 -15.36
N ARG A 119 -8.55 4.95 -14.94
CA ARG A 119 -9.16 3.97 -15.86
C ARG A 119 -10.38 4.55 -16.56
N TRP A 120 -11.29 5.15 -15.80
CA TRP A 120 -12.52 5.71 -16.34
C TRP A 120 -12.24 6.81 -17.37
N ARG A 121 -11.28 7.70 -17.08
CA ARG A 121 -10.94 8.82 -17.97
C ARG A 121 -9.93 8.47 -19.06
N GLY A 122 -9.37 7.25 -19.05
CA GLY A 122 -8.29 6.86 -19.97
C GLY A 122 -6.99 7.65 -19.78
N THR A 123 -6.72 8.14 -18.57
CA THR A 123 -5.58 9.03 -18.25
C THR A 123 -4.45 8.33 -17.50
N ARG A 124 -4.33 7.00 -17.61
CA ARG A 124 -3.21 6.24 -17.05
C ARG A 124 -1.88 6.74 -17.64
N SER A 125 -0.89 7.01 -16.80
CA SER A 125 0.40 7.53 -17.22
C SER A 125 1.56 6.98 -16.38
N PRO A 126 2.79 6.91 -16.93
CA PRO A 126 3.98 6.56 -16.15
C PRO A 126 4.22 7.52 -14.97
N ALA A 127 3.92 8.81 -15.14
CA ALA A 127 4.01 9.80 -14.07
C ALA A 127 3.07 9.50 -12.91
N GLY A 128 1.83 9.07 -13.19
CA GLY A 128 0.88 8.64 -12.16
C GLY A 128 1.37 7.40 -11.40
N ILE A 129 1.89 6.40 -12.11
CA ILE A 129 2.47 5.18 -11.48
C ILE A 129 3.67 5.53 -10.60
N PHE A 130 4.52 6.46 -11.04
CA PHE A 130 5.64 6.95 -10.24
C PHE A 130 5.17 7.67 -8.97
N LEU A 131 4.21 8.59 -9.11
CA LEU A 131 3.69 9.38 -7.99
C LEU A 131 2.99 8.50 -6.93
N ASP A 132 2.22 7.51 -7.38
CA ASP A 132 1.58 6.49 -6.54
C ASP A 132 2.63 5.76 -5.68
N LYS A 133 3.69 5.24 -6.31
CA LYS A 133 4.81 4.61 -5.58
C LYS A 133 5.46 5.57 -4.58
N VAL A 134 5.74 6.81 -4.97
CA VAL A 134 6.30 7.80 -4.04
C VAL A 134 5.41 7.98 -2.82
N GLY A 135 4.09 8.02 -3.01
CA GLY A 135 3.11 8.12 -1.93
C GLY A 135 3.17 6.98 -0.93
N HIS A 136 3.13 5.74 -1.44
CA HIS A 136 3.20 4.55 -0.58
C HIS A 136 4.54 4.45 0.14
N TYR A 137 5.66 4.66 -0.55
CA TYR A 137 7.00 4.59 0.04
C TYR A 137 7.21 5.64 1.14
N THR A 138 6.83 6.89 0.87
CA THR A 138 7.00 7.96 1.86
C THR A 138 6.08 7.74 3.07
N THR A 139 4.84 7.31 2.86
CA THR A 139 3.92 7.04 3.96
C THR A 139 4.37 5.86 4.84
N GLU A 140 4.71 4.73 4.22
CA GLU A 140 5.18 3.54 4.93
C GLU A 140 6.55 3.77 5.60
N GLY A 141 7.36 4.72 5.12
CA GLY A 141 8.58 5.18 5.79
C GLY A 141 8.33 6.14 6.95
N LEU A 142 7.36 7.05 6.83
CA LEU A 142 7.06 8.07 7.85
C LEU A 142 6.33 7.51 9.07
N ILE A 143 5.41 6.55 8.90
CA ILE A 143 4.68 5.90 10.00
C ILE A 143 5.63 5.34 11.08
N PRO A 144 6.60 4.47 10.77
CA PRO A 144 7.51 3.92 11.77
C PRO A 144 8.43 4.98 12.42
N ILE A 145 8.80 6.02 11.68
CA ILE A 145 9.53 7.17 12.24
C ILE A 145 8.65 7.86 13.30
N ALA A 146 7.38 8.15 12.97
CA ALA A 146 6.44 8.77 13.90
C ALA A 146 6.17 7.89 15.13
N LEU A 147 6.09 6.56 14.96
CA LEU A 147 6.01 5.62 16.08
C LEU A 147 7.26 5.67 16.97
N GLY A 148 8.46 5.78 16.39
CA GLY A 148 9.70 5.97 17.15
C GLY A 148 9.70 7.26 17.96
N VAL A 149 9.27 8.38 17.36
CA VAL A 149 9.13 9.68 18.04
C VAL A 149 8.11 9.59 19.18
N ARG A 150 6.99 8.89 18.95
CA ARG A 150 5.97 8.64 19.97
C ARG A 150 6.50 7.80 21.13
N ALA A 151 7.26 6.74 20.85
CA ALA A 151 7.93 5.90 21.85
C ALA A 151 9.05 6.64 22.60
N ALA A 152 9.66 7.65 21.96
CA ALA A 152 10.57 8.61 22.57
C ALA A 152 9.86 9.64 23.46
N THR A 153 8.52 9.58 23.58
CA THR A 153 7.67 10.44 24.41
C THR A 153 7.63 11.93 24.02
N TRP A 154 8.13 12.31 22.85
CA TRP A 154 7.98 13.69 22.34
C TRP A 154 6.50 14.02 22.06
N PRO A 155 5.99 15.23 22.37
CA PRO A 155 6.67 16.41 22.94
C PRO A 155 6.62 16.51 24.47
N ILE A 156 6.34 15.42 25.18
CA ILE A 156 6.30 15.35 26.65
C ILE A 156 7.74 15.27 27.21
N GLU A 157 7.96 15.67 28.47
CA GLU A 157 9.24 15.55 29.16
C GLU A 157 9.76 14.10 29.26
N GLY A 158 11.08 13.93 29.36
CA GLY A 158 11.73 12.61 29.52
C GLY A 158 12.11 11.90 28.21
N VAL A 159 12.42 12.67 27.17
CA VAL A 159 12.67 12.16 25.81
C VAL A 159 13.86 11.20 25.75
N ASP A 160 13.61 10.01 25.20
CA ASP A 160 14.64 8.99 24.93
C ASP A 160 14.82 8.81 23.41
N TRP A 161 15.82 9.52 22.87
CA TRP A 161 16.12 9.57 21.44
C TRP A 161 16.54 8.23 20.82
N MET A 162 16.85 7.22 21.65
CA MET A 162 17.07 5.86 21.17
C MET A 162 15.85 5.36 20.38
N TRP A 163 14.63 5.65 20.85
CA TRP A 163 13.41 5.18 20.19
C TRP A 163 13.14 5.87 18.86
N THR A 164 13.50 7.14 18.72
CA THR A 164 13.49 7.82 17.42
C THR A 164 14.47 7.15 16.45
N THR A 165 15.65 6.77 16.94
CA THR A 165 16.65 6.05 16.13
C THR A 165 16.15 4.68 15.68
N ILE A 166 15.51 3.93 16.59
CA ILE A 166 14.88 2.63 16.28
C ILE A 166 13.74 2.81 15.27
N GLY A 167 12.90 3.85 15.41
CA GLY A 167 11.85 4.17 14.43
C GLY A 167 12.38 4.51 13.05
N CYS A 168 13.46 5.30 12.96
CA CYS A 168 14.15 5.58 11.70
C CYS A 168 14.74 4.32 11.07
N ALA A 169 15.39 3.46 11.87
CA ALA A 169 15.91 2.17 11.40
C ALA A 169 14.78 1.27 10.89
N LEU A 170 13.65 1.22 11.60
CA LEU A 170 12.47 0.47 11.19
C LEU A 170 11.91 0.99 9.85
N GLY A 171 11.78 2.31 9.69
CA GLY A 171 11.36 2.93 8.43
C GLY A 171 12.28 2.58 7.26
N LEU A 172 13.60 2.62 7.47
CA LEU A 172 14.57 2.21 6.47
C LEU A 172 14.41 0.74 6.06
N VAL A 173 14.23 -0.17 7.03
CA VAL A 173 14.08 -1.61 6.77
C VAL A 173 12.78 -1.91 6.04
N ILE A 174 11.68 -1.25 6.39
CA ILE A 174 10.38 -1.39 5.71
C ILE A 174 10.46 -0.91 4.25
N VAL A 175 11.02 0.29 4.04
CA VAL A 175 11.23 0.85 2.70
C VAL A 175 12.14 -0.06 1.87
N LEU A 176 13.23 -0.57 2.45
CA LEU A 176 14.11 -1.53 1.78
C LEU A 176 13.35 -2.80 1.37
N ASN A 177 12.52 -3.36 2.27
CA ASN A 177 11.72 -4.54 1.95
C ASN A 177 10.79 -4.33 0.76
N LYS A 178 10.17 -3.14 0.66
CA LYS A 178 9.33 -2.77 -0.48
C LYS A 178 10.16 -2.58 -1.76
N ALA A 179 11.31 -1.89 -1.63
CA ALA A 179 12.25 -1.66 -2.72
C ALA A 179 12.74 -2.96 -3.36
N LEU A 180 12.87 -4.04 -2.60
CA LEU A 180 13.25 -5.35 -3.15
C LEU A 180 12.27 -5.84 -4.24
N ASN A 181 10.96 -5.61 -4.11
CA ASN A 181 9.99 -5.98 -5.14
C ASN A 181 10.20 -5.18 -6.42
N ASP A 182 10.37 -3.86 -6.30
CA ASP A 182 10.60 -2.99 -7.44
C ASP A 182 11.94 -3.27 -8.12
N MET A 183 12.97 -3.60 -7.35
CA MET A 183 14.28 -4.00 -7.88
C MET A 183 14.20 -5.27 -8.73
N VAL A 184 13.29 -6.21 -8.44
CA VAL A 184 13.07 -7.37 -9.33
C VAL A 184 12.56 -6.92 -10.70
N HIS A 185 11.59 -6.01 -10.74
CA HIS A 185 11.07 -5.48 -12.00
C HIS A 185 12.14 -4.72 -12.79
N VAL A 186 12.94 -3.90 -12.11
CA VAL A 186 14.05 -3.15 -12.71
C VAL A 186 15.15 -4.10 -13.21
N ALA A 187 15.55 -5.09 -12.43
CA ALA A 187 16.57 -6.06 -12.81
C ALA A 187 16.13 -6.89 -14.03
N ARG A 188 14.86 -7.30 -14.10
CA ARG A 188 14.31 -8.01 -15.27
C ARG A 188 14.30 -7.14 -16.51
N ALA A 189 13.86 -5.88 -16.39
CA ALA A 189 13.84 -4.95 -17.50
C ALA A 189 15.25 -4.71 -18.07
N HIS A 190 16.25 -4.49 -17.22
CA HIS A 190 17.64 -4.34 -17.66
C HIS A 190 18.26 -5.65 -18.15
N GLY A 191 17.82 -6.80 -17.63
CA GLY A 191 18.26 -8.13 -18.06
C GLY A 191 17.56 -8.65 -19.31
N GLY A 192 16.73 -7.85 -19.98
CA GLY A 192 16.01 -8.26 -21.20
C GLY A 192 14.96 -9.35 -21.00
N MET A 193 14.53 -9.59 -19.76
CA MET A 193 13.54 -10.62 -19.44
C MET A 193 12.11 -10.11 -19.63
N GLU A 194 11.20 -11.00 -20.02
CA GLU A 194 9.77 -10.66 -20.12
C GLU A 194 9.18 -10.16 -18.79
N LYS A 195 8.13 -9.34 -18.89
CA LYS A 195 7.40 -8.86 -17.70
C LYS A 195 6.81 -10.06 -16.96
N LEU A 196 6.95 -10.07 -15.64
CA LEU A 196 6.27 -11.05 -14.79
C LEU A 196 4.76 -10.94 -15.01
N ALA A 197 4.13 -12.04 -15.41
CA ALA A 197 2.67 -12.12 -15.44
C ALA A 197 2.15 -11.98 -14.00
N ASP A 198 1.27 -11.02 -13.79
CA ASP A 198 0.63 -10.72 -12.49
C ASP A 198 -0.49 -11.74 -12.16
N ARG A 199 -0.43 -12.93 -12.78
CA ARG A 199 -1.46 -13.95 -12.75
C ARG A 199 -1.12 -14.96 -11.67
N ARG A 200 -2.15 -15.43 -10.95
CA ARG A 200 -2.09 -16.50 -9.95
C ARG A 200 -1.85 -17.85 -10.62
N ASP A 201 -0.95 -17.91 -11.60
CA ASP A 201 -0.63 -19.14 -12.30
C ASP A 201 0.28 -19.94 -11.36
N GLY A 202 -0.11 -21.19 -11.12
CA GLY A 202 0.58 -22.17 -10.28
C GLY A 202 2.04 -22.47 -10.64
N ALA A 203 2.67 -21.67 -11.50
CA ALA A 203 4.08 -21.72 -11.89
C ALA A 203 5.07 -21.38 -10.76
N THR A 204 4.59 -20.99 -9.57
CA THR A 204 5.41 -20.82 -8.36
C THR A 204 5.30 -22.00 -7.37
N ALA A 205 4.97 -23.20 -7.84
CA ALA A 205 5.11 -24.43 -7.05
C ALA A 205 6.59 -24.87 -7.05
N PRO A 206 7.33 -24.83 -5.93
CA PRO A 206 8.69 -25.34 -5.86
C PRO A 206 8.69 -26.87 -5.81
N SER A 207 9.65 -27.48 -6.49
CA SER A 207 9.97 -28.90 -6.37
C SER A 207 10.63 -29.19 -5.01
N GLY A 208 9.83 -29.51 -3.98
CA GLY A 208 10.38 -29.99 -2.70
C GLY A 208 9.39 -30.00 -1.53
N ALA A 209 9.03 -31.20 -1.04
CA ALA A 209 8.05 -31.41 0.04
C ALA A 209 8.44 -30.76 1.39
N ARG A 210 9.74 -30.58 1.67
CA ARG A 210 10.23 -29.98 2.94
C ARG A 210 10.17 -28.44 2.95
N LEU A 211 10.32 -27.80 1.79
CA LEU A 211 10.09 -26.34 1.62
C LEU A 211 8.60 -25.99 1.68
N ALA A 212 7.71 -26.93 1.36
CA ALA A 212 6.26 -26.73 1.40
C ALA A 212 5.69 -26.67 2.84
N SER A 213 6.30 -27.36 3.81
CA SER A 213 5.85 -27.38 5.21
C SER A 213 6.31 -26.12 5.98
N LEU A 214 7.58 -25.70 5.81
CA LEU A 214 8.08 -24.43 6.37
C LEU A 214 7.27 -23.23 5.87
N ARG A 215 6.87 -23.26 4.59
CA ARG A 215 6.00 -22.23 4.00
C ARG A 215 4.54 -22.32 4.47
N ARG A 216 4.10 -23.40 5.13
CA ARG A 216 2.75 -23.49 5.73
C ARG A 216 2.68 -22.70 7.03
N VAL A 217 3.76 -22.71 7.81
CA VAL A 217 3.90 -21.89 9.03
C VAL A 217 4.14 -20.42 8.67
N ALA A 218 5.00 -20.12 7.70
CA ALA A 218 5.21 -18.75 7.18
C ALA A 218 3.98 -18.17 6.42
N ARG A 219 3.00 -19.00 6.05
CA ARG A 219 1.70 -18.56 5.52
C ARG A 219 0.70 -18.21 6.62
N PHE A 220 0.92 -18.66 7.85
CA PHE A 220 0.00 -18.47 8.97
C PHE A 220 0.15 -17.10 9.65
N LEU A 221 1.33 -16.48 9.53
CA LEU A 221 1.52 -15.05 9.74
C LEU A 221 2.16 -14.47 8.48
N PRO A 222 1.42 -13.73 7.64
CA PRO A 222 2.04 -12.98 6.56
C PRO A 222 2.81 -11.80 7.17
N PHE A 223 3.96 -12.06 7.79
CA PHE A 223 4.80 -11.06 8.46
C PHE A 223 5.14 -9.88 7.52
N HIS A 224 5.27 -10.14 6.21
CA HIS A 224 5.45 -9.09 5.21
C HIS A 224 4.29 -8.09 5.15
N ARG A 225 3.05 -8.51 5.45
CA ARG A 225 1.86 -7.65 5.42
C ARG A 225 1.68 -6.82 6.68
N LEU A 226 2.35 -7.18 7.78
CA LEU A 226 2.29 -6.40 9.02
C LEU A 226 2.85 -4.99 8.85
N TYR A 227 3.71 -4.77 7.85
CA TYR A 227 4.43 -3.52 7.62
C TYR A 227 3.76 -2.57 6.65
N HIS A 228 2.61 -2.97 6.12
CA HIS A 228 1.79 -2.12 5.30
C HIS A 228 1.12 -1.02 6.15
N SER A 229 0.93 0.16 5.55
CA SER A 229 0.47 1.37 6.25
C SER A 229 -0.84 1.15 7.04
N VAL A 230 -1.81 0.46 6.44
CA VAL A 230 -3.11 0.17 7.05
C VAL A 230 -2.96 -0.78 8.24
N GLU A 231 -2.18 -1.84 8.09
CA GLU A 231 -1.93 -2.85 9.10
C GLU A 231 -1.18 -2.27 10.30
N LEU A 232 -0.17 -1.43 10.05
CA LEU A 232 0.55 -0.72 11.11
C LEU A 232 -0.37 0.21 11.91
N THR A 233 -1.30 0.92 11.27
CA THR A 233 -2.24 1.79 12.00
C THR A 233 -3.25 1.00 12.83
N ILE A 234 -3.70 -0.16 12.34
CA ILE A 234 -4.54 -1.10 13.13
C ILE A 234 -3.78 -1.62 14.34
N ILE A 235 -2.56 -2.12 14.15
CA ILE A 235 -1.72 -2.65 15.24
C ILE A 235 -1.45 -1.54 16.26
N THR A 236 -1.12 -0.33 15.80
CA THR A 236 -0.88 0.82 16.67
C THR A 236 -2.10 1.17 17.49
N PHE A 237 -3.30 1.17 16.90
CA PHE A 237 -4.53 1.43 17.64
C PHE A 237 -4.83 0.35 18.69
N VAL A 238 -4.63 -0.94 18.35
CA VAL A 238 -4.76 -2.03 19.32
C VAL A 238 -3.76 -1.87 20.48
N VAL A 239 -2.50 -1.53 20.19
CA VAL A 239 -1.49 -1.24 21.21
C VAL A 239 -1.89 -0.03 22.04
N ALA A 240 -2.47 1.01 21.45
CA ALA A 240 -2.96 2.18 22.16
C ALA A 240 -4.13 1.87 23.12
N LEU A 241 -4.93 0.84 22.84
CA LEU A 241 -5.93 0.31 23.79
C LEU A 241 -5.26 -0.40 24.97
N VAL A 242 -4.25 -1.23 24.71
CA VAL A 242 -3.47 -1.90 25.77
C VAL A 242 -2.71 -0.87 26.62
N ALA A 243 -2.24 0.21 26.00
CA ALA A 243 -1.59 1.33 26.67
C ALA A 243 -2.45 2.03 27.71
N LEU A 244 -3.79 1.92 27.63
CA LEU A 244 -4.68 2.43 28.68
C LEU A 244 -4.50 1.69 30.02
N VAL A 245 -3.94 0.47 29.98
CA VAL A 245 -3.68 -0.37 31.17
C VAL A 245 -2.22 -0.29 31.61
N ILE A 246 -1.27 -0.40 30.66
CA ILE A 246 0.18 -0.50 30.97
C ILE A 246 0.96 0.82 30.81
N GLY A 247 0.28 1.88 30.34
CA GLY A 247 0.88 3.18 30.03
C GLY A 247 1.36 3.31 28.58
N HIS A 248 1.13 4.48 27.99
CA HIS A 248 1.51 4.80 26.60
C HIS A 248 3.01 4.62 26.29
N PRO A 249 3.96 5.16 27.09
CA PRO A 249 5.38 5.03 26.77
C PRO A 249 5.83 3.57 26.69
N LEU A 250 5.41 2.73 27.64
CA LEU A 250 5.79 1.31 27.66
C LEU A 250 5.22 0.56 26.46
N ALA A 251 3.93 0.76 26.15
CA ALA A 251 3.26 0.11 25.04
C ALA A 251 3.88 0.48 23.67
N ASP A 252 4.15 1.77 23.44
CA ASP A 252 4.75 2.25 22.19
C ASP A 252 6.18 1.72 22.00
N ARG A 253 6.96 1.64 23.09
CA ARG A 253 8.31 1.06 23.10
C ARG A 253 8.31 -0.43 22.81
N ILE A 254 7.40 -1.18 23.41
CA ILE A 254 7.23 -2.62 23.11
C ILE A 254 6.89 -2.81 21.63
N LEU A 255 5.97 -2.00 21.08
CA LEU A 255 5.58 -2.07 19.67
C LEU A 255 6.78 -1.84 18.75
N VAL A 256 7.45 -0.70 18.87
CA VAL A 256 8.58 -0.35 17.98
C VAL A 256 9.76 -1.31 18.17
N GLY A 257 10.05 -1.68 19.41
CA GLY A 257 11.12 -2.63 19.76
C GLY A 257 10.87 -4.04 19.22
N ALA A 258 9.62 -4.48 19.12
CA ALA A 258 9.26 -5.76 18.51
C ALA A 258 9.24 -5.70 16.98
N LEU A 259 8.76 -4.60 16.39
CA LEU A 259 8.63 -4.46 14.93
C LEU A 259 9.98 -4.51 14.21
N LEU A 260 11.03 -3.88 14.74
CA LEU A 260 12.34 -3.82 14.09
C LEU A 260 13.01 -5.19 13.85
N PRO A 261 13.24 -6.05 14.85
CA PRO A 261 13.86 -7.35 14.62
C PRO A 261 13.02 -8.23 13.70
N LEU A 262 11.68 -8.17 13.82
CA LEU A 262 10.78 -8.86 12.91
C LEU A 262 10.89 -8.35 11.48
N ALA A 263 11.09 -7.04 11.29
CA ALA A 263 11.22 -6.42 9.97
C ALA A 263 12.53 -6.86 9.31
N VAL A 264 13.62 -6.88 10.07
CA VAL A 264 14.93 -7.37 9.60
C VAL A 264 14.84 -8.83 9.16
N LEU A 265 14.21 -9.69 9.97
CA LEU A 265 14.00 -11.09 9.62
C LEU A 265 13.13 -11.25 8.36
N ALA A 266 12.05 -10.47 8.24
CA ALA A 266 11.19 -10.48 7.07
C ALA A 266 11.92 -10.04 5.80
N THR A 267 12.68 -8.94 5.86
CA THR A 267 13.48 -8.42 4.74
C THR A 267 14.56 -9.40 4.30
N ALA A 268 15.29 -10.00 5.25
CA ALA A 268 16.30 -11.01 4.95
C ALA A 268 15.68 -12.24 4.29
N GLY A 269 14.56 -12.74 4.82
CA GLY A 269 13.81 -13.86 4.24
C GLY A 269 13.29 -13.54 2.83
N HIS A 270 12.78 -12.33 2.62
CA HIS A 270 12.31 -11.86 1.31
C HIS A 270 13.46 -11.80 0.29
N PHE A 271 14.60 -11.23 0.67
CA PHE A 271 15.80 -11.17 -0.18
C PHE A 271 16.29 -12.56 -0.60
N LEU A 272 16.42 -13.49 0.37
CA LEU A 272 16.80 -14.88 0.09
C LEU A 272 15.80 -15.58 -0.84
N ALA A 273 14.50 -15.32 -0.66
CA ALA A 273 13.46 -15.86 -1.51
C ALA A 273 13.55 -15.31 -2.96
N ILE A 274 13.90 -14.02 -3.13
CA ILE A 274 14.10 -13.43 -4.45
C ILE A 274 15.28 -14.09 -5.17
N ILE A 275 16.46 -14.12 -4.55
CA ILE A 275 17.68 -14.67 -5.17
C ILE A 275 17.56 -16.15 -5.48
N SER A 276 16.89 -16.93 -4.62
CA SER A 276 16.67 -18.36 -4.86
C SER A 276 15.60 -18.66 -5.92
N SER A 277 14.79 -17.67 -6.32
CA SER A 277 13.71 -17.86 -7.28
C SER A 277 14.14 -17.70 -8.74
N LYS A 278 13.34 -18.28 -9.66
CA LYS A 278 13.45 -18.02 -11.10
C LYS A 278 13.04 -16.59 -11.51
N ARG A 279 12.66 -15.72 -10.57
CA ARG A 279 12.23 -14.35 -10.89
C ARG A 279 13.39 -13.48 -11.37
N VAL A 280 14.61 -13.76 -10.92
CA VAL A 280 15.82 -13.00 -11.26
C VAL A 280 16.93 -13.88 -11.86
N ARG A 281 16.69 -15.18 -12.03
CA ARG A 281 17.62 -16.12 -12.67
C ARG A 281 17.13 -16.46 -14.08
N ALA A 282 18.03 -16.39 -15.06
CA ALA A 282 17.83 -16.89 -16.41
C ALA A 282 17.78 -18.43 -16.42
#